data_AF-A0A7W9JAL8-F1
#
_entry.id   AF-A0A7W9JAL8-F1
#
_cell.length_a   1.000
_cell.length_b   1.000
_cell.length_c   1.000
_cell.angle_alpha   90.00
_cell.angle_beta   90.00
_cell.angle_gamma   90.00
#
_symmetry.space_group_name_H-M   'P 1'
#
loop_
_entity.id
_entity.type
_entity.pdbx_description
1 polymer ?
#
loop_
_entity_poly.entity_id
_entity_poly.type
_entity_poly.pdbx_seq_one_letter_code
_entity_poly.pdbx_strand_id
1 'polypeptide(L)'
;MQENTSTSTGELRNVPLTGADKVAYAFYATAATAALVGQVWAGVTHIPWPDEGFSTFLKIALVTPAVAVIELGGVATAALADLRRRKGEQAYAYRAMSLFAAIVALVFNVVGHWRPEERFLAFGFGGLSAFAYVLWLIHSSARRRDALRVSGQMANTGPVYGVVQWLREPRLTWQARSLAIEHGYGMFESLRAARDHVRNAARRNAIAGTVAEYIRSEHQDERLAKIAETTYDADRLAGMLEERINYEVVTNKLTRAISPPPEEPPAEERNDLRAAVWVVEGKALKAQQVRADGGVNIRDEDAWGEAMTGELMAIVDPPVNAEGVAEAEVVEDEAEHVVNGSRRPVKASPVVQKPQEPSPFAPADQVARPGVPEPVESVLPPVLPEPVVVEPKVVTEPARPAKAKPAPKVVAAESEPEPTDLEKRRMRAWNMLSDWPDGHERSAKKLAEAIGCSEPMASRFIEQYETEHDLVSQN
;
A
#
# COMPACT_ATOMS: atom_id res chain seq x y z
N MET A 1 34.91 -4.92 -15.50
CA MET A 1 33.79 -4.51 -14.63
C MET A 1 33.86 -3.00 -14.48
N GLN A 2 32.99 -2.26 -15.16
CA GLN A 2 32.90 -0.82 -14.98
C GLN A 2 31.99 -0.56 -13.77
N GLU A 3 32.55 0.06 -12.74
CA GLU A 3 31.82 0.59 -11.61
C GLU A 3 30.94 1.75 -12.09
N ASN A 4 29.65 1.46 -12.29
CA ASN A 4 28.63 2.50 -12.39
C ASN A 4 28.40 3.09 -11.00
N THR A 5 29.29 3.98 -10.58
CA THR A 5 29.02 4.92 -9.48
C THR A 5 28.00 5.95 -9.98
N SER A 6 26.73 5.52 -10.06
CA SER A 6 25.61 6.44 -10.22
C SER A 6 25.52 7.31 -8.96
N THR A 7 26.10 8.50 -9.06
CA THR A 7 25.77 9.66 -8.22
C THR A 7 24.32 10.06 -8.49
N SER A 8 23.37 9.22 -8.05
CA SER A 8 21.95 9.58 -8.03
C SER A 8 21.79 10.67 -6.99
N THR A 9 21.60 11.91 -7.44
CA THR A 9 21.36 13.09 -6.59
C THR A 9 20.04 13.02 -5.79
N GLY A 10 19.38 11.86 -5.73
CA GLY A 10 18.07 11.67 -5.10
C GLY A 10 16.91 12.35 -5.85
N GLU A 11 17.21 13.17 -6.85
CA GLU A 11 16.22 13.91 -7.64
C GLU A 11 15.75 13.10 -8.84
N LEU A 12 14.44 12.93 -8.96
CA LEU A 12 13.85 12.19 -10.08
C LEU A 12 14.03 12.97 -11.39
N ARG A 13 14.42 12.25 -12.44
CA ARG A 13 14.54 12.82 -13.80
C ARG A 13 13.19 13.38 -14.25
N ASN A 14 13.21 14.58 -14.83
CA ASN A 14 12.01 15.20 -15.38
C ASN A 14 11.48 14.40 -16.57
N VAL A 15 10.22 13.97 -16.47
CA VAL A 15 9.47 13.35 -17.58
C VAL A 15 8.91 14.48 -18.46
N PRO A 16 9.21 14.50 -19.78
CA PRO A 16 8.73 15.54 -20.69
C PRO A 16 7.20 15.56 -20.73
N LEU A 17 6.61 16.75 -20.90
CA LEU A 17 5.17 16.87 -21.03
C LEU A 17 4.70 16.27 -22.36
N THR A 18 3.77 15.33 -22.27
CA THR A 18 3.08 14.72 -23.41
C THR A 18 1.94 15.62 -23.91
N GLY A 19 1.36 15.30 -25.08
CA GLY A 19 0.13 15.95 -25.56
C GLY A 19 -1.04 15.78 -24.59
N ALA A 20 -1.19 14.59 -24.00
CA ALA A 20 -2.20 14.31 -22.99
C ALA A 20 -2.01 15.14 -21.72
N ASP A 21 -0.76 15.36 -21.28
CA ASP A 21 -0.47 16.22 -20.13
C ASP A 21 -0.94 17.66 -20.38
N LYS A 22 -0.73 18.20 -21.58
CA LYS A 22 -1.17 19.56 -21.94
C LYS A 22 -2.69 19.68 -21.87
N VAL A 23 -3.43 18.69 -22.37
CA VAL A 23 -4.89 18.64 -22.28
C VAL A 23 -5.34 18.56 -20.83
N ALA A 24 -4.68 17.73 -20.00
CA ALA A 24 -4.96 17.64 -18.57
C ALA A 24 -4.74 19.00 -17.86
N TYR A 25 -3.63 19.68 -18.13
CA TYR A 25 -3.36 21.02 -17.58
C TYR A 25 -4.39 22.06 -18.02
N ALA A 26 -4.81 22.04 -19.29
CA ALA A 26 -5.88 22.92 -19.77
C ALA A 26 -7.21 22.64 -19.05
N PHE A 27 -7.54 21.35 -18.82
CA PHE A 27 -8.70 20.95 -18.04
C PHE A 27 -8.62 21.46 -16.60
N TYR A 28 -7.47 21.29 -15.92
CA TYR A 28 -7.29 21.78 -14.54
C TYR A 28 -7.41 23.29 -14.44
N ALA A 29 -6.81 24.04 -15.38
CA ALA A 29 -6.94 25.50 -15.42
C ALA A 29 -8.40 25.94 -15.63
N THR A 30 -9.13 25.24 -16.50
CA THR A 30 -10.55 25.52 -16.77
C THR A 30 -11.42 25.20 -15.56
N ALA A 31 -11.18 24.06 -14.91
CA ALA A 31 -11.90 23.67 -13.69
C ALA A 31 -11.63 24.63 -12.52
N ALA A 32 -10.37 25.05 -12.32
CA ALA A 32 -10.02 26.04 -11.32
C ALA A 32 -10.69 27.40 -11.60
N THR A 33 -10.74 27.81 -12.87
CA THR A 33 -11.44 29.05 -13.28
C THR A 33 -12.94 28.96 -12.99
N ALA A 34 -13.56 27.83 -13.33
CA ALA A 34 -14.99 27.60 -13.04
C ALA A 34 -15.27 27.59 -11.53
N ALA A 35 -14.43 26.94 -10.73
CA ALA A 35 -14.54 26.92 -9.27
C ALA A 35 -14.44 28.34 -8.68
N LEU A 36 -13.49 29.14 -9.19
CA LEU A 36 -13.32 30.53 -8.79
C LEU A 36 -14.54 31.38 -9.16
N VAL A 37 -15.11 31.20 -10.36
CA VAL A 37 -16.34 31.89 -10.77
C VAL A 37 -17.51 31.54 -9.83
N GLY A 38 -17.67 30.26 -9.48
CA GLY A 38 -18.70 29.83 -8.52
C GLY A 38 -18.52 30.50 -7.15
N GLN A 39 -17.31 30.52 -6.62
CA GLN A 39 -17.04 31.14 -5.32
C GLN A 39 -17.22 32.66 -5.34
N VAL A 40 -16.82 33.34 -6.41
CA VAL A 40 -17.05 34.78 -6.58
C VAL A 40 -18.53 35.08 -6.67
N TRP A 41 -19.29 34.27 -7.42
CA TRP A 41 -20.75 34.38 -7.46
C TRP A 41 -21.34 34.26 -6.06
N ALA A 42 -21.01 33.18 -5.34
CA ALA A 42 -21.50 32.94 -3.99
C ALA A 42 -21.15 34.09 -3.03
N GLY A 43 -19.91 34.60 -3.09
CA GLY A 43 -19.48 35.72 -2.26
C GLY A 43 -20.22 37.02 -2.58
N VAL A 44 -20.46 37.31 -3.87
CA VAL A 44 -21.22 38.51 -4.26
C VAL A 44 -22.68 38.42 -3.82
N THR A 45 -23.29 37.23 -3.85
CA THR A 45 -24.72 37.05 -3.54
C THR A 45 -25.02 36.86 -2.06
N HIS A 46 -24.12 36.26 -1.27
CA HIS A 46 -24.38 35.91 0.13
C HIS A 46 -23.74 36.86 1.14
N ILE A 47 -22.73 37.63 0.77
CA ILE A 47 -22.18 38.67 1.66
C ILE A 47 -23.24 39.78 1.79
N PRO A 48 -23.59 40.21 3.02
CA PRO A 48 -24.52 41.31 3.25
C PRO A 48 -23.83 42.63 2.92
N TRP A 49 -23.82 43.00 1.63
CA TRP A 49 -23.31 44.29 1.17
C TRP A 49 -24.24 45.43 1.62
N PRO A 50 -23.71 46.62 1.94
CA PRO A 50 -24.53 47.81 2.12
C PRO A 50 -25.38 48.09 0.88
N ASP A 51 -26.63 48.50 1.08
CA ASP A 51 -27.60 48.78 0.01
C ASP A 51 -27.18 49.99 -0.86
N GLU A 52 -26.36 50.88 -0.32
CA GLU A 52 -25.85 52.07 -0.98
C GLU A 52 -24.32 52.01 -1.15
N GLY A 53 -23.82 52.41 -2.32
CA GLY A 53 -22.39 52.64 -2.58
C GLY A 53 -21.60 51.48 -3.20
N PHE A 54 -22.16 50.27 -3.31
CA PHE A 54 -21.47 49.12 -3.93
C PHE A 54 -22.10 48.70 -5.26
N SER A 55 -21.47 49.08 -6.37
CA SER A 55 -21.80 48.52 -7.68
C SER A 55 -21.47 47.03 -7.75
N THR A 56 -22.19 46.26 -8.58
CA THR A 56 -21.90 44.83 -8.79
C THR A 56 -20.43 44.59 -9.17
N PHE A 57 -19.86 45.47 -9.99
CA PHE A 57 -18.45 45.41 -10.36
C PHE A 57 -17.53 45.55 -9.14
N LEU A 58 -17.81 46.49 -8.23
CA LEU A 58 -17.00 46.68 -7.02
C LEU A 58 -17.07 45.46 -6.09
N LYS A 59 -18.25 44.84 -5.96
CA LYS A 59 -18.43 43.59 -5.20
C LYS A 59 -17.56 42.47 -5.77
N ILE A 60 -17.60 42.27 -7.09
CA ILE A 60 -16.77 41.28 -7.78
C ILE A 60 -15.27 41.58 -7.58
N ALA A 61 -14.86 42.84 -7.77
CA ALA A 61 -13.47 43.25 -7.65
C ALA A 61 -12.90 43.06 -6.23
N LEU A 62 -13.74 43.15 -5.19
CA LEU A 62 -13.33 42.93 -3.80
C LEU A 62 -13.32 41.45 -3.41
N VAL A 63 -14.30 40.66 -3.88
CA VAL A 63 -14.41 39.24 -3.55
C VAL A 63 -13.35 38.41 -4.31
N THR A 64 -13.11 38.75 -5.58
CA THR A 64 -12.25 37.94 -6.46
C THR A 64 -10.84 37.71 -5.90
N PRO A 65 -10.08 38.72 -5.43
CA PRO A 65 -8.75 38.50 -4.88
C PRO A 65 -8.75 37.60 -3.64
N ALA A 66 -9.72 37.77 -2.74
CA ALA A 66 -9.81 36.98 -1.51
C ALA A 66 -10.05 35.49 -1.82
N VAL A 67 -10.96 35.22 -2.75
CA VAL A 67 -11.27 33.87 -3.24
C VAL A 67 -10.10 33.28 -4.04
N ALA A 68 -9.50 34.07 -4.93
CA ALA A 68 -8.38 33.65 -5.76
C ALA A 68 -7.17 33.21 -4.93
N VAL A 69 -6.92 33.83 -3.77
CA VAL A 69 -5.83 33.42 -2.87
C VAL A 69 -6.07 32.00 -2.32
N ILE A 70 -7.31 31.61 -2.04
CA ILE A 70 -7.64 30.27 -1.55
C ILE A 70 -7.37 29.23 -2.65
N GLU A 71 -7.89 29.48 -3.85
CA GLU A 71 -7.71 28.60 -5.02
C GLU A 71 -6.24 28.48 -5.43
N LEU A 72 -5.54 29.62 -5.58
CA LEU A 72 -4.12 29.65 -5.91
C LEU A 72 -3.26 29.05 -4.80
N GLY A 73 -3.64 29.21 -3.54
CA GLY A 73 -2.99 28.55 -2.41
C GLY A 73 -3.09 27.03 -2.49
N GLY A 74 -4.25 26.49 -2.85
CA GLY A 74 -4.46 25.07 -3.10
C GLY A 74 -3.61 24.55 -4.27
N VAL A 75 -3.60 25.26 -5.40
CA VAL A 75 -2.79 24.91 -6.57
C VAL A 75 -1.30 24.98 -6.27
N ALA A 76 -0.84 26.04 -5.61
CA ALA A 76 0.56 26.23 -5.26
C ALA A 76 1.06 25.16 -4.29
N THR A 77 0.28 24.83 -3.25
CA THR A 77 0.63 23.76 -2.30
C THR A 77 0.62 22.38 -2.95
N ALA A 78 -0.33 22.11 -3.86
CA ALA A 78 -0.33 20.87 -4.64
C ALA A 78 0.90 20.76 -5.56
N ALA A 79 1.30 21.86 -6.21
CA ALA A 79 2.49 21.91 -7.05
C ALA A 79 3.78 21.73 -6.23
N LEU A 80 3.90 22.40 -5.08
CA LEU A 80 5.03 22.23 -4.15
C LEU A 80 5.10 20.80 -3.61
N ALA A 81 3.96 20.16 -3.33
CA ALA A 81 3.90 18.76 -2.95
C ALA A 81 4.46 17.86 -4.06
N ASP A 82 4.11 18.09 -5.33
CA ASP A 82 4.66 17.32 -6.45
C ASP A 82 6.18 17.52 -6.57
N LEU A 83 6.65 18.77 -6.49
CA LEU A 83 8.08 19.09 -6.55
C LEU A 83 8.88 18.41 -5.44
N ARG A 84 8.42 18.46 -4.18
CA ARG A 84 9.09 17.80 -3.05
C ARG A 84 9.07 16.27 -3.19
N ARG A 85 7.96 15.70 -3.68
CA ARG A 85 7.85 14.26 -3.93
C ARG A 85 8.76 13.75 -5.04
N ARG A 86 9.15 14.61 -5.97
CA ARG A 86 10.19 14.30 -6.97
C ARG A 86 11.60 14.34 -6.39
N LYS A 87 11.80 14.94 -5.22
CA LYS A 87 13.07 14.91 -4.47
C LYS A 87 13.14 13.76 -3.46
N GLY A 88 12.18 12.84 -3.51
CA GLY A 88 12.11 11.70 -2.58
C GLY A 88 11.36 11.98 -1.27
N GLU A 89 10.95 13.22 -0.99
CA GLU A 89 10.21 13.56 0.24
C GLU A 89 8.74 13.10 0.17
N GLN A 90 8.12 12.79 1.32
CA GLN A 90 6.68 12.44 1.35
C GLN A 90 5.75 13.66 1.18
N ALA A 91 6.25 14.87 1.50
CA ALA A 91 5.56 16.15 1.37
C ALA A 91 4.16 16.20 2.02
N TYR A 92 3.97 15.51 3.15
CA TYR A 92 2.66 15.39 3.82
C TYR A 92 2.04 16.75 4.15
N ALA A 93 2.83 17.70 4.65
CA ALA A 93 2.34 19.04 5.00
C ALA A 93 1.73 19.76 3.78
N TYR A 94 2.42 19.81 2.65
CA TYR A 94 1.91 20.45 1.44
C TYR A 94 0.66 19.75 0.88
N ARG A 95 0.58 18.41 0.98
CA ARG A 95 -0.61 17.64 0.57
C ARG A 95 -1.80 17.88 1.49
N ALA A 96 -1.57 17.97 2.79
CA ALA A 96 -2.60 18.28 3.76
C ALA A 96 -3.15 19.69 3.52
N MET A 97 -2.27 20.67 3.24
CA MET A 97 -2.68 22.03 2.90
C MET A 97 -3.45 22.11 1.58
N SER A 98 -3.03 21.38 0.53
CA SER A 98 -3.78 21.36 -0.73
C SER A 98 -5.15 20.70 -0.58
N LEU A 99 -5.22 19.62 0.20
CA LEU A 99 -6.49 18.95 0.51
C LEU A 99 -7.41 19.86 1.32
N PHE A 100 -6.87 20.55 2.33
CA PHE A 100 -7.63 21.50 3.13
C PHE A 100 -8.18 22.64 2.27
N ALA A 101 -7.35 23.25 1.41
CA ALA A 101 -7.80 24.27 0.46
C ALA A 101 -8.90 23.75 -0.48
N ALA A 102 -8.74 22.53 -1.02
CA ALA A 102 -9.75 21.91 -1.88
C ALA A 102 -11.07 21.64 -1.13
N ILE A 103 -11.02 21.23 0.13
CA ILE A 103 -12.22 21.03 0.97
C ILE A 103 -12.92 22.38 1.23
N VAL A 104 -12.17 23.41 1.60
CA VAL A 104 -12.72 24.76 1.81
C VAL A 104 -13.38 25.25 0.53
N ALA A 105 -12.69 25.14 -0.60
CA ALA A 105 -13.20 25.52 -1.91
C ALA A 105 -14.51 24.80 -2.29
N LEU A 106 -14.55 23.48 -2.04
CA LEU A 106 -15.73 22.65 -2.25
C LEU A 106 -16.90 23.11 -1.36
N VAL A 107 -16.64 23.35 -0.07
CA VAL A 107 -17.66 23.80 0.88
C VAL A 107 -18.22 25.15 0.48
N PHE A 108 -17.38 26.11 0.07
CA PHE A 108 -17.84 27.41 -0.44
C PHE A 108 -18.77 27.25 -1.65
N ASN A 109 -18.40 26.40 -2.62
CA ASN A 109 -19.22 26.18 -3.81
C ASN A 109 -20.53 25.46 -3.50
N VAL A 110 -20.52 24.47 -2.61
CA VAL A 110 -21.71 23.70 -2.25
C VAL A 110 -22.67 24.51 -1.38
N VAL A 111 -22.17 25.13 -0.30
CA VAL A 111 -22.98 25.93 0.62
C VAL A 111 -23.47 27.21 -0.06
N GLY A 112 -22.61 27.85 -0.86
CA GLY A 112 -22.94 29.07 -1.58
C GLY A 112 -24.04 28.92 -2.63
N HIS A 113 -24.39 27.69 -3.02
CA HIS A 113 -25.44 27.40 -4.00
C HIS A 113 -26.41 26.32 -3.50
N TRP A 114 -26.54 26.14 -2.18
CA TRP A 114 -27.37 25.07 -1.60
C TRP A 114 -28.88 25.31 -1.73
N ARG A 115 -29.28 26.52 -2.12
CA ARG A 115 -30.69 26.90 -2.29
C ARG A 115 -31.38 25.98 -3.31
N PRO A 116 -32.65 25.57 -3.10
CA PRO A 116 -33.35 24.61 -3.94
C PRO A 116 -33.28 24.91 -5.45
N GLU A 117 -33.38 26.18 -5.80
CA GLU A 117 -33.32 26.71 -7.17
C GLU A 117 -31.92 26.67 -7.80
N GLU A 118 -30.85 26.64 -7.00
CA GLU A 118 -29.45 26.73 -7.43
C GLU A 118 -28.65 25.43 -7.21
N ARG A 119 -29.28 24.35 -6.74
CA ARG A 119 -28.58 23.08 -6.42
C ARG A 119 -27.76 22.52 -7.58
N PHE A 120 -28.22 22.72 -8.81
CA PHE A 120 -27.46 22.28 -9.99
C PHE A 120 -26.10 23.01 -10.10
N LEU A 121 -25.99 24.27 -9.65
CA LEU A 121 -24.73 25.01 -9.57
C LEU A 121 -23.83 24.47 -8.46
N ALA A 122 -24.39 24.04 -7.32
CA ALA A 122 -23.63 23.36 -6.28
C ALA A 122 -23.00 22.06 -6.80
N PHE A 123 -23.76 21.24 -7.54
CA PHE A 123 -23.25 20.04 -8.20
C PHE A 123 -22.25 20.38 -9.32
N GLY A 124 -22.51 21.43 -10.11
CA GLY A 124 -21.63 21.88 -11.18
C GLY A 124 -20.27 22.35 -10.66
N PHE A 125 -20.24 23.44 -9.89
CA PHE A 125 -19.00 24.02 -9.38
C PHE A 125 -18.31 23.14 -8.34
N GLY A 126 -19.07 22.61 -7.38
CA GLY A 126 -18.54 21.74 -6.33
C GLY A 126 -18.07 20.40 -6.88
N GLY A 127 -18.90 19.74 -7.69
CA GLY A 127 -18.57 18.46 -8.31
C GLY A 127 -17.39 18.55 -9.27
N LEU A 128 -17.34 19.59 -10.12
CA LEU A 128 -16.21 19.80 -11.04
C LEU A 128 -14.91 20.09 -10.29
N SER A 129 -14.96 20.90 -9.22
CA SER A 129 -13.78 21.20 -8.39
C SER A 129 -13.24 19.94 -7.71
N ALA A 130 -14.11 19.16 -7.07
CA ALA A 130 -13.72 17.90 -6.44
C ALA A 130 -13.17 16.89 -7.45
N PHE A 131 -13.85 16.73 -8.59
CA PHE A 131 -13.41 15.84 -9.67
C PHE A 131 -12.04 16.26 -10.22
N ALA A 132 -11.82 17.55 -10.49
CA ALA A 132 -10.56 18.06 -10.99
C ALA A 132 -9.42 17.85 -9.98
N TYR A 133 -9.67 18.05 -8.69
CA TYR A 133 -8.69 17.79 -7.65
C TYR A 133 -8.30 16.29 -7.55
N VAL A 134 -9.28 15.39 -7.58
CA VAL A 134 -9.02 13.94 -7.58
C VAL A 134 -8.24 13.53 -8.84
N LEU A 135 -8.65 14.03 -10.00
CA LEU A 135 -7.97 13.75 -11.26
C LEU A 135 -6.53 14.27 -11.24
N TRP A 136 -6.29 15.44 -10.65
CA TRP A 136 -4.93 15.97 -10.42
C TRP A 136 -4.09 15.04 -9.55
N LEU A 137 -4.65 14.49 -8.46
CA LEU A 137 -3.93 13.55 -7.59
C LEU A 137 -3.55 12.26 -8.33
N ILE A 138 -4.48 11.72 -9.13
CA ILE A 138 -4.23 10.53 -9.95
C ILE A 138 -3.14 10.83 -10.98
N HIS A 139 -3.27 11.94 -11.70
CA HIS A 139 -2.34 12.35 -12.75
C HIS A 139 -0.93 12.63 -12.21
N SER A 140 -0.79 13.43 -11.14
CA SER A 140 0.50 13.69 -10.49
C SER A 140 1.15 12.40 -9.95
N SER A 141 0.36 11.48 -9.40
CA SER A 141 0.87 10.17 -8.96
C SER A 141 1.36 9.30 -10.12
N ALA A 142 0.69 9.35 -11.29
CA ALA A 142 1.12 8.64 -12.49
C ALA A 142 2.46 9.19 -12.99
N ARG A 143 2.57 10.52 -13.13
CA ARG A 143 3.83 11.17 -13.54
C ARG A 143 4.99 10.86 -12.60
N ARG A 144 4.75 10.81 -11.29
CA ARG A 144 5.78 10.40 -10.33
C ARG A 144 6.24 8.96 -10.54
N ARG A 145 5.30 8.03 -10.77
CA ARG A 145 5.64 6.63 -11.07
C ARG A 145 6.44 6.51 -12.36
N ASP A 146 6.10 7.29 -13.38
CA ASP A 146 6.85 7.32 -14.64
C ASP A 146 8.26 7.88 -14.43
N ALA A 147 8.41 8.95 -13.65
CA ALA A 147 9.71 9.50 -13.28
C ALA A 147 10.57 8.48 -12.51
N LEU A 148 9.97 7.75 -11.57
CA LEU A 148 10.64 6.69 -10.82
C LEU A 148 11.13 5.56 -11.74
N ARG A 149 10.31 5.12 -12.70
CA ARG A 149 10.70 4.10 -13.69
C ARG A 149 11.85 4.58 -14.58
N VAL A 150 11.77 5.81 -15.09
CA VAL A 150 12.83 6.40 -15.92
C VAL A 150 14.15 6.53 -15.14
N SER A 151 14.08 6.77 -13.83
CA SER A 151 15.27 6.82 -12.96
C SER A 151 15.79 5.44 -12.53
N GLY A 152 15.14 4.34 -12.93
CA GLY A 152 15.48 2.99 -12.49
C GLY A 152 15.16 2.68 -11.02
N GLN A 153 14.50 3.61 -10.30
CA GLN A 153 14.13 3.46 -8.89
C GLN A 153 12.81 2.68 -8.68
N MET A 154 12.10 2.35 -9.76
CA MET A 154 10.91 1.51 -9.73
C MET A 154 11.03 0.45 -10.82
N ALA A 155 10.77 -0.80 -10.46
CA ALA A 155 10.71 -1.90 -11.41
C ALA A 155 9.69 -1.61 -12.53
N ASN A 156 9.93 -2.20 -13.70
CA ASN A 156 9.08 -2.03 -14.87
C ASN A 156 7.62 -2.43 -14.54
N THR A 157 6.67 -1.85 -15.29
CA THR A 157 5.26 -2.21 -15.14
C THR A 157 5.09 -3.72 -15.35
N GLY A 158 4.64 -4.40 -14.29
CA GLY A 158 4.22 -5.80 -14.39
C GLY A 158 3.07 -5.97 -15.41
N PRO A 159 2.83 -7.20 -15.86
CA PRO A 159 1.82 -7.52 -16.85
C PRO A 159 0.42 -7.09 -16.39
N VAL A 160 -0.44 -6.75 -17.36
CA VAL A 160 -1.83 -6.36 -17.11
C VAL A 160 -2.68 -7.63 -16.99
N TYR A 161 -3.26 -7.86 -15.81
CA TYR A 161 -4.22 -8.94 -15.58
C TYR A 161 -5.64 -8.47 -15.88
N GLY A 162 -6.42 -9.30 -16.57
CA GLY A 162 -7.80 -9.00 -16.94
C GLY A 162 -8.74 -8.85 -15.73
N VAL A 163 -9.83 -8.10 -15.90
CA VAL A 163 -10.83 -7.84 -14.83
C VAL A 163 -11.45 -9.14 -14.30
N VAL A 164 -11.73 -10.10 -15.19
CA VAL A 164 -12.29 -11.41 -14.80
C VAL A 164 -11.34 -12.16 -13.86
N GLN A 165 -10.03 -12.08 -14.08
CA GLN A 165 -9.02 -12.71 -13.22
C GLN A 165 -8.98 -12.06 -11.84
N TRP A 166 -9.09 -10.73 -11.79
CA TRP A 166 -9.21 -9.97 -10.54
C TRP A 166 -10.47 -10.33 -9.75
N LEU A 167 -11.59 -10.53 -10.44
CA LEU A 167 -12.86 -10.89 -9.82
C LEU A 167 -12.84 -12.32 -9.28
N ARG A 168 -12.28 -13.27 -10.04
CA ARG A 168 -12.25 -14.68 -9.68
C ARG A 168 -11.19 -15.01 -8.62
N GLU A 169 -9.99 -14.46 -8.74
CA GLU A 169 -8.83 -14.81 -7.92
C GLU A 169 -8.04 -13.56 -7.48
N PRO A 170 -8.61 -12.66 -6.66
CA PRO A 170 -7.97 -11.38 -6.32
C PRO A 170 -6.65 -11.56 -5.56
N ARG A 171 -6.60 -12.49 -4.60
CA ARG A 171 -5.38 -12.75 -3.79
C ARG A 171 -4.25 -13.31 -4.64
N LEU A 172 -4.54 -14.27 -5.52
CA LEU A 172 -3.56 -14.86 -6.43
C LEU A 172 -3.02 -13.81 -7.41
N THR A 173 -3.90 -12.96 -7.93
CA THR A 173 -3.54 -11.91 -8.88
C THR A 173 -2.65 -10.85 -8.24
N TRP A 174 -2.89 -10.49 -6.97
CA TRP A 174 -1.98 -9.64 -6.21
C TRP A 174 -0.58 -10.24 -6.08
N GLN A 175 -0.47 -11.52 -5.71
CA GLN A 175 0.82 -12.20 -5.57
C GLN A 175 1.53 -12.40 -6.92
N ALA A 176 0.79 -12.76 -7.96
CA ALA A 176 1.33 -12.85 -9.31
C ALA A 176 1.91 -11.49 -9.73
N ARG A 177 1.18 -10.41 -9.46
CA ARG A 177 1.64 -9.07 -9.78
C ARG A 177 2.92 -8.68 -9.02
N SER A 178 3.03 -9.01 -7.73
CA SER A 178 4.26 -8.72 -6.98
C SER A 178 5.44 -9.54 -7.52
N LEU A 179 5.24 -10.84 -7.75
CA LEU A 179 6.27 -11.71 -8.33
C LEU A 179 6.70 -11.26 -9.72
N ALA A 180 5.77 -10.80 -10.56
CA ALA A 180 6.08 -10.27 -11.88
C ALA A 180 6.92 -8.99 -11.81
N ILE A 181 6.69 -8.14 -10.82
CA ILE A 181 7.44 -6.90 -10.62
C ILE A 181 8.84 -7.21 -10.08
N GLU A 182 8.97 -8.14 -9.14
CA GLU A 182 10.24 -8.51 -8.50
C GLU A 182 11.17 -9.30 -9.43
N HIS A 183 10.62 -10.30 -10.13
CA HIS A 183 11.40 -11.26 -10.92
C HIS A 183 11.32 -11.02 -12.43
N GLY A 184 10.54 -10.03 -12.86
CA GLY A 184 10.35 -9.73 -14.28
C GLY A 184 9.54 -10.77 -15.06
N TYR A 185 8.73 -11.59 -14.37
CA TYR A 185 7.94 -12.64 -15.01
C TYR A 185 6.85 -12.10 -15.94
N GLY A 186 6.56 -12.85 -17.01
CA GLY A 186 5.40 -12.62 -17.86
C GLY A 186 4.06 -12.89 -17.13
N MET A 187 2.93 -12.54 -17.76
CA MET A 187 1.59 -12.70 -17.14
C MET A 187 1.29 -14.13 -16.70
N PHE A 188 1.55 -15.10 -17.58
CA PHE A 188 1.26 -16.51 -17.30
C PHE A 188 2.27 -17.13 -16.33
N GLU A 189 3.55 -16.76 -16.45
CA GLU A 189 4.62 -17.22 -15.57
C GLU A 189 4.39 -16.77 -14.14
N SER A 190 4.04 -15.49 -13.95
CA SER A 190 3.72 -14.94 -12.64
C SER A 190 2.49 -15.58 -12.00
N LEU A 191 1.45 -15.89 -12.79
CA LEU A 191 0.28 -16.63 -12.28
C LEU A 191 0.63 -18.07 -11.90
N ARG A 192 1.50 -18.74 -12.67
CA ARG A 192 1.98 -20.09 -12.34
C ARG A 192 2.81 -20.06 -11.06
N ALA A 193 3.79 -19.17 -10.96
CA ALA A 193 4.62 -19.00 -9.78
C ALA A 193 3.78 -18.66 -8.53
N ALA A 194 2.76 -17.80 -8.67
CA ALA A 194 1.85 -17.48 -7.57
C ALA A 194 1.02 -18.71 -7.14
N ARG A 195 0.52 -19.51 -8.09
CA ARG A 195 -0.20 -20.77 -7.76
C ARG A 195 0.69 -21.76 -7.05
N ASP A 196 1.94 -21.88 -7.49
CA ASP A 196 2.91 -22.76 -6.86
C ASP A 196 3.24 -22.28 -5.44
N HIS A 197 3.43 -20.97 -5.23
CA HIS A 197 3.58 -20.39 -3.89
C HIS A 197 2.38 -20.66 -2.98
N VAL A 198 1.14 -20.43 -3.46
CA VAL A 198 -0.07 -20.69 -2.66
C VAL A 198 -0.21 -22.18 -2.35
N ARG A 199 0.04 -23.05 -3.33
CA ARG A 199 -0.02 -24.50 -3.14
C ARG A 199 1.05 -24.97 -2.14
N ASN A 200 2.26 -24.44 -2.22
CA ASN A 200 3.36 -24.78 -1.30
C ASN A 200 3.05 -24.30 0.11
N ALA A 201 2.55 -23.07 0.26
CA ALA A 201 2.14 -22.53 1.56
C ALA A 201 0.99 -23.35 2.17
N ALA A 202 -0.03 -23.73 1.38
CA ALA A 202 -1.12 -24.58 1.84
C ALA A 202 -0.63 -25.97 2.28
N ARG A 203 0.28 -26.57 1.51
CA ARG A 203 0.91 -27.86 1.87
C ARG A 203 1.70 -27.75 3.17
N ARG A 204 2.55 -26.73 3.32
CA ARG A 204 3.33 -26.50 4.54
C ARG A 204 2.44 -26.28 5.76
N ASN A 205 1.40 -25.45 5.64
CA ASN A 205 0.45 -25.23 6.73
C ASN A 205 -0.28 -26.52 7.14
N ALA A 206 -0.64 -27.38 6.18
CA ALA A 206 -1.26 -28.66 6.48
C ALA A 206 -0.29 -29.61 7.22
N ILE A 207 0.96 -29.72 6.75
CA ILE A 207 1.98 -30.54 7.40
C ILE A 207 2.30 -29.99 8.80
N ALA A 208 2.49 -28.68 8.93
CA ALA A 208 2.75 -28.01 10.20
C ALA A 208 1.59 -28.22 11.19
N GLY A 209 0.34 -28.14 10.73
CA GLY A 209 -0.85 -28.45 11.54
C GLY A 209 -0.82 -29.88 12.09
N THR A 210 -0.53 -30.87 11.24
CA THR A 210 -0.43 -32.28 11.65
C THR A 210 0.77 -32.53 12.59
N VAL A 211 1.91 -31.88 12.33
CA VAL A 211 3.10 -31.98 13.20
C VAL A 211 2.82 -31.36 14.57
N ALA A 212 2.14 -30.20 14.62
CA ALA A 212 1.74 -29.57 15.86
C ALA A 212 0.74 -30.43 16.65
N GLU A 213 -0.21 -31.06 15.97
CA GLU A 213 -1.14 -32.01 16.58
C GLU A 213 -0.43 -33.26 17.11
N TYR A 214 0.53 -33.79 16.36
CA TYR A 214 1.37 -34.91 16.80
C TYR A 214 2.20 -34.55 18.04
N ILE A 215 2.87 -33.39 18.03
CA ILE A 215 3.65 -32.89 19.18
C ILE A 215 2.74 -32.71 20.41
N ARG A 216 1.54 -32.14 20.22
CA ARG A 216 0.53 -31.99 21.29
C ARG A 216 0.07 -33.35 21.83
N SER A 217 -0.11 -34.35 20.98
CA SER A 217 -0.55 -35.69 21.40
C SER A 217 0.53 -36.46 22.18
N GLU A 218 1.80 -36.19 21.92
CA GLU A 218 2.93 -36.84 22.59
C GLU A 218 3.23 -36.23 23.97
N HIS A 219 2.79 -34.99 24.23
CA HIS A 219 3.05 -34.27 25.48
C HIS A 219 1.78 -34.23 26.35
N GLN A 220 1.77 -34.97 27.47
CA GLN A 220 0.61 -35.00 28.39
C GLN A 220 0.34 -33.65 29.11
N ASP A 221 1.33 -32.76 29.18
CA ASP A 221 1.20 -31.42 29.78
C ASP A 221 0.99 -30.34 28.71
N GLU A 222 -0.18 -29.70 28.76
CA GLU A 222 -0.61 -28.64 27.82
C GLU A 222 0.36 -27.44 27.78
N ARG A 223 1.05 -27.16 28.90
CA ARG A 223 2.08 -26.11 28.99
C ARG A 223 3.37 -26.49 28.27
N LEU A 224 3.80 -27.75 28.37
CA LEU A 224 5.00 -28.23 27.66
C LEU A 224 4.74 -28.33 26.16
N ALA A 225 3.53 -28.74 25.77
CA ALA A 225 3.10 -28.77 24.38
C ALA A 225 3.10 -27.36 23.75
N LYS A 226 2.62 -26.34 24.48
CA LYS A 226 2.63 -24.95 24.00
C LYS A 226 4.05 -24.36 23.92
N ILE A 227 4.92 -24.70 24.88
CA ILE A 227 6.33 -24.31 24.83
C ILE A 227 7.02 -25.00 23.64
N ALA A 228 6.78 -26.28 23.42
CA ALA A 228 7.30 -27.03 22.28
C ALA A 228 6.79 -26.48 20.94
N GLU A 229 5.51 -26.13 20.82
CA GLU A 229 4.93 -25.48 19.63
C GLU A 229 5.57 -24.11 19.34
N THR A 230 5.97 -23.35 20.37
CA THR A 230 6.71 -22.09 20.18
C THR A 230 8.22 -22.26 19.98
N THR A 231 8.80 -23.38 20.42
CA THR A 231 10.25 -23.64 20.35
C THR A 231 10.63 -24.41 19.09
N TYR A 232 9.78 -25.31 18.62
CA TYR A 232 9.94 -26.01 17.35
C TYR A 232 9.24 -25.24 16.24
N ASP A 233 10.02 -24.68 15.32
CA ASP A 233 9.49 -24.09 14.10
C ASP A 233 8.83 -25.18 13.24
N ALA A 234 7.51 -25.25 13.31
CA ALA A 234 6.69 -26.22 12.57
C ALA A 234 6.87 -26.08 11.05
N ASP A 235 7.15 -24.88 10.55
CA ASP A 235 7.40 -24.65 9.12
C ASP A 235 8.76 -25.22 8.70
N ARG A 236 9.77 -25.06 9.55
CA ARG A 236 11.09 -25.67 9.33
C ARG A 236 11.04 -27.20 9.41
N LEU A 237 10.29 -27.76 10.35
CA LEU A 237 10.06 -29.20 10.43
C LEU A 237 9.31 -29.72 9.20
N ALA A 238 8.26 -29.00 8.76
CA ALA A 238 7.53 -29.33 7.55
C ALA A 238 8.44 -29.32 6.30
N GLY A 239 9.33 -28.33 6.19
CA GLY A 239 10.33 -28.26 5.12
C GLY A 239 11.29 -29.45 5.12
N MET A 240 11.85 -29.81 6.30
CA MET A 240 12.72 -30.98 6.43
C MET A 240 12.00 -32.30 6.17
N LEU A 241 10.71 -32.39 6.50
CA LEU A 241 9.88 -33.56 6.20
C LEU A 241 9.64 -33.68 4.69
N GLU A 242 9.32 -32.57 4.03
CA GLU A 242 9.10 -32.51 2.57
C GLU A 242 10.35 -32.95 1.79
N GLU A 243 11.55 -32.58 2.24
CA GLU A 243 12.82 -33.00 1.64
C GLU A 243 13.13 -34.49 1.82
N ARG A 244 12.62 -35.13 2.88
CA ARG A 244 12.89 -36.54 3.20
C ARG A 244 11.81 -37.51 2.74
N ILE A 245 10.64 -37.01 2.31
CA ILE A 245 9.55 -37.86 1.82
C ILE A 245 9.95 -38.49 0.48
N ASN A 246 9.99 -39.83 0.44
CA ASN A 246 10.14 -40.58 -0.80
C ASN A 246 8.77 -40.74 -1.48
N TYR A 247 8.51 -39.87 -2.46
CA TYR A 247 7.26 -39.84 -3.20
C TYR A 247 6.95 -41.14 -3.96
N GLU A 248 7.95 -41.90 -4.41
CA GLU A 248 7.73 -43.17 -5.12
C GLU A 248 7.15 -44.24 -4.18
N VAL A 249 7.65 -44.32 -2.95
CA VAL A 249 7.15 -45.27 -1.94
C VAL A 249 5.71 -44.92 -1.53
N VAL A 250 5.42 -43.64 -1.34
CA VAL A 250 4.07 -43.17 -0.99
C VAL A 250 3.09 -43.42 -2.13
N THR A 251 3.49 -43.10 -3.36
CA THR A 251 2.66 -43.33 -4.55
C THR A 251 2.37 -44.82 -4.72
N ASN A 252 3.36 -45.70 -4.58
CA ASN A 252 3.16 -47.15 -4.67
C ASN A 252 2.20 -47.69 -3.59
N LYS A 253 2.27 -47.16 -2.36
CA LYS A 253 1.31 -47.53 -1.30
C LYS A 253 -0.11 -47.05 -1.61
N LEU A 254 -0.27 -45.82 -2.10
CA LEU A 254 -1.57 -45.28 -2.49
C LEU A 254 -2.17 -46.07 -3.67
N THR A 255 -1.37 -46.33 -4.70
CA THR A 255 -1.79 -47.10 -5.86
C THR A 255 -2.26 -48.50 -5.45
N ARG A 256 -1.56 -49.15 -4.51
CA ARG A 256 -1.99 -50.47 -3.99
C ARG A 256 -3.27 -50.40 -3.16
N ALA A 257 -3.51 -49.30 -2.45
CA ALA A 257 -4.72 -49.12 -1.65
C ALA A 257 -5.96 -48.76 -2.49
N ILE A 258 -5.76 -48.11 -3.64
CA ILE A 258 -6.83 -47.66 -4.55
C ILE A 258 -7.09 -48.70 -5.65
N SER A 259 -6.10 -49.54 -5.97
CA SER A 259 -6.27 -50.61 -6.96
C SER A 259 -7.28 -51.65 -6.46
N PRO A 260 -8.21 -52.13 -7.30
CA PRO A 260 -9.18 -53.14 -6.90
C PRO A 260 -8.46 -54.42 -6.44
N PRO A 261 -9.02 -55.15 -5.46
CA PRO A 261 -8.43 -56.40 -5.00
C PRO A 261 -8.24 -57.34 -6.20
N PRO A 262 -7.09 -58.02 -6.31
CA PRO A 262 -6.85 -58.94 -7.40
C PRO A 262 -7.96 -60.00 -7.42
N GLU A 263 -8.55 -60.20 -8.60
CA GLU A 263 -9.57 -61.20 -8.86
C GLU A 263 -9.05 -62.56 -8.38
N GLU A 264 -9.74 -63.17 -7.40
CA GLU A 264 -9.36 -64.48 -6.88
C GLU A 264 -9.37 -65.48 -8.05
N PRO A 265 -8.32 -66.28 -8.26
CA PRO A 265 -8.35 -67.29 -9.29
C PRO A 265 -9.52 -68.25 -9.01
N PRO A 266 -10.27 -68.70 -10.04
CA PRO A 266 -11.41 -69.56 -9.84
C PRO A 266 -10.99 -70.81 -9.05
N ALA A 267 -11.69 -71.06 -7.95
CA ALA A 267 -11.43 -72.18 -7.07
C ALA A 267 -11.55 -73.49 -7.87
N GLU A 268 -10.42 -74.11 -8.21
CA GLU A 268 -10.41 -75.51 -8.60
C GLU A 268 -10.78 -76.34 -7.37
N GLU A 269 -11.89 -77.09 -7.49
CA GLU A 269 -12.36 -78.08 -6.54
C GLU A 269 -11.26 -79.09 -6.21
N ARG A 270 -10.56 -78.91 -5.09
CA ARG A 270 -9.85 -79.99 -4.42
C ARG A 270 -10.66 -80.46 -3.22
N ASN A 271 -11.57 -81.40 -3.51
CA ASN A 271 -12.01 -82.40 -2.55
C ASN A 271 -10.77 -83.17 -2.09
N ASP A 272 -10.37 -82.98 -0.83
CA ASP A 272 -9.86 -84.08 -0.01
C ASP A 272 -9.99 -83.73 1.48
N LEU A 273 -10.90 -84.47 2.11
CA LEU A 273 -11.18 -84.49 3.53
C LEU A 273 -10.01 -85.11 4.31
N ARG A 274 -9.74 -84.55 5.50
CA ARG A 274 -9.51 -85.22 6.81
C ARG A 274 -8.35 -84.60 7.60
N ALA A 275 -8.68 -83.92 8.69
CA ALA A 275 -8.51 -84.46 10.05
C ALA A 275 -8.56 -83.29 11.04
N ALA A 276 -9.51 -83.39 11.97
CA ALA A 276 -9.72 -82.47 13.06
C ALA A 276 -8.54 -82.47 14.06
N VAL A 277 -8.27 -81.31 14.67
CA VAL A 277 -8.03 -81.23 16.11
C VAL A 277 -8.75 -80.00 16.64
N TRP A 278 -9.85 -80.24 17.35
CA TRP A 278 -10.46 -79.28 18.26
C TRP A 278 -9.69 -79.30 19.58
N VAL A 279 -9.36 -78.13 20.13
CA VAL A 279 -9.34 -77.94 21.58
C VAL A 279 -10.17 -76.69 21.89
N VAL A 280 -11.31 -76.96 22.51
CA VAL A 280 -12.26 -76.03 23.11
C VAL A 280 -11.95 -75.93 24.60
N GLU A 281 -12.02 -74.72 25.16
CA GLU A 281 -12.64 -74.32 26.46
C GLU A 281 -11.93 -73.06 27.00
N GLY A 282 -12.59 -71.98 27.43
CA GLY A 282 -13.99 -71.57 27.59
C GLY A 282 -14.02 -70.03 27.64
N LYS A 283 -15.11 -69.29 27.82
CA LYS A 283 -16.42 -69.56 28.39
C LYS A 283 -17.32 -68.40 27.92
N ALA A 284 -18.50 -68.73 27.39
CA ALA A 284 -19.48 -67.76 26.90
C ALA A 284 -20.29 -67.12 28.05
N LEU A 285 -20.62 -65.83 27.92
CA LEU A 285 -21.82 -65.25 28.54
C LEU A 285 -22.61 -64.44 27.51
N LYS A 286 -23.76 -65.03 27.18
CA LYS A 286 -25.06 -64.47 26.76
C LYS A 286 -25.14 -63.11 26.07
N ALA A 287 -25.74 -63.17 24.88
CA ALA A 287 -26.39 -62.07 24.19
C ALA A 287 -27.58 -61.48 24.96
N GLN A 288 -27.73 -60.16 24.88
CA GLN A 288 -29.00 -59.46 25.04
C GLN A 288 -29.01 -58.25 24.09
N GLN A 289 -29.81 -58.35 23.03
CA GLN A 289 -30.22 -57.19 22.22
C GLN A 289 -31.07 -56.25 23.08
N VAL A 290 -30.98 -54.93 22.85
CA VAL A 290 -32.10 -54.04 22.46
C VAL A 290 -31.69 -52.55 22.52
N ARG A 291 -31.98 -51.86 21.40
CA ARG A 291 -32.29 -50.43 21.13
C ARG A 291 -31.24 -49.31 21.26
N ALA A 292 -30.96 -48.72 20.08
CA ALA A 292 -31.38 -47.39 19.64
C ALA A 292 -31.84 -46.39 20.73
N ASP A 293 -30.96 -45.44 21.05
CA ASP A 293 -31.17 -43.99 20.92
C ASP A 293 -29.93 -43.28 21.50
N GLY A 294 -29.31 -42.40 20.71
CA GLY A 294 -28.11 -41.67 21.13
C GLY A 294 -27.33 -41.10 19.95
N GLY A 295 -27.94 -40.15 19.24
CA GLY A 295 -27.32 -39.46 18.12
C GLY A 295 -26.16 -38.54 18.53
N VAL A 296 -25.19 -38.43 17.61
CA VAL A 296 -24.35 -37.24 17.46
C VAL A 296 -24.53 -36.77 16.02
N ASN A 297 -25.09 -35.58 15.86
CA ASN A 297 -25.33 -34.91 14.59
C ASN A 297 -24.00 -34.59 13.88
N ILE A 298 -23.84 -35.10 12.66
CA ILE A 298 -23.04 -34.44 11.63
C ILE A 298 -23.92 -34.39 10.38
N ARG A 299 -24.76 -33.35 10.32
CA ARG A 299 -25.39 -32.89 9.09
C ARG A 299 -25.22 -31.37 9.03
N ASP A 300 -24.44 -30.99 8.03
CA ASP A 300 -24.41 -29.75 7.23
C ASP A 300 -23.43 -30.17 6.10
N GLU A 301 -23.77 -30.99 5.10
CA GLU A 301 -24.74 -30.80 4.02
C GLU A 301 -24.91 -29.34 3.60
N ASP A 302 -23.85 -28.75 3.01
CA ASP A 302 -23.96 -27.67 1.99
C ASP A 302 -22.59 -27.25 1.36
N ALA A 303 -21.71 -28.19 0.96
CA ALA A 303 -20.47 -27.79 0.27
C ALA A 303 -19.91 -28.74 -0.81
N TRP A 304 -20.61 -29.83 -1.16
CA TRP A 304 -20.08 -30.82 -2.12
C TRP A 304 -21.05 -31.25 -3.22
N GLY A 305 -22.12 -30.48 -3.46
CA GLY A 305 -22.98 -30.66 -4.63
C GLY A 305 -22.61 -29.69 -5.74
N GLU A 306 -22.04 -30.22 -6.84
CA GLU A 306 -21.88 -29.64 -8.19
C GLU A 306 -20.45 -29.69 -8.75
N ALA A 307 -19.89 -30.89 -8.78
CA ALA A 307 -19.03 -31.28 -9.88
C ALA A 307 -19.25 -32.76 -10.19
N MET A 308 -19.74 -33.03 -11.41
CA MET A 308 -19.61 -34.29 -12.15
C MET A 308 -20.62 -35.40 -11.83
N THR A 309 -21.67 -35.47 -12.66
CA THR A 309 -22.13 -36.62 -13.50
C THR A 309 -23.64 -36.47 -13.71
N GLY A 310 -24.23 -36.45 -14.89
CA GLY A 310 -23.81 -36.68 -16.27
C GLY A 310 -25.09 -37.04 -17.07
N GLU A 311 -25.16 -36.75 -18.36
CA GLU A 311 -25.84 -37.67 -19.30
C GLU A 311 -25.49 -37.35 -20.75
N LEU A 312 -25.06 -38.41 -21.44
CA LEU A 312 -24.87 -38.51 -22.87
C LEU A 312 -26.22 -38.32 -23.59
N MET A 313 -26.29 -37.38 -24.53
CA MET A 313 -27.30 -37.42 -25.59
C MET A 313 -26.65 -37.08 -26.94
N ALA A 314 -26.57 -38.11 -27.78
CA ALA A 314 -26.23 -38.02 -29.18
C ALA A 314 -27.46 -37.55 -29.98
N ILE A 315 -27.34 -36.46 -30.76
CA ILE A 315 -28.26 -36.07 -31.85
C ILE A 315 -27.39 -35.28 -32.84
N VAL A 316 -26.93 -35.87 -33.95
CA VAL A 316 -27.55 -35.87 -35.30
C VAL A 316 -27.68 -34.47 -35.88
N ASP A 317 -26.84 -34.14 -36.87
CA ASP A 317 -27.00 -32.98 -37.76
C ASP A 317 -28.26 -33.12 -38.61
N PRO A 318 -28.99 -32.00 -38.83
CA PRO A 318 -29.73 -31.81 -40.07
C PRO A 318 -29.29 -30.54 -40.83
N PRO A 319 -29.33 -30.55 -42.18
CA PRO A 319 -29.00 -29.40 -43.00
C PRO A 319 -30.26 -28.57 -43.29
N VAL A 320 -30.18 -27.23 -43.28
CA VAL A 320 -31.19 -26.43 -44.00
C VAL A 320 -30.60 -25.12 -44.52
N ASN A 321 -30.81 -24.91 -45.83
CA ASN A 321 -30.71 -23.67 -46.58
C ASN A 321 -31.63 -22.57 -46.03
N ALA A 322 -31.26 -21.30 -46.25
CA ALA A 322 -31.96 -20.38 -47.17
C ALA A 322 -31.81 -18.91 -46.73
N GLU A 323 -31.35 -18.11 -47.70
CA GLU A 323 -31.87 -16.78 -48.06
C GLU A 323 -32.06 -15.70 -46.98
N GLY A 324 -31.24 -14.65 -47.11
CA GLY A 324 -31.78 -13.31 -47.39
C GLY A 324 -31.73 -12.27 -46.27
N VAL A 325 -31.11 -11.13 -46.62
CA VAL A 325 -31.35 -9.75 -46.10
C VAL A 325 -30.62 -9.41 -44.78
N ALA A 326 -29.79 -8.37 -44.63
CA ALA A 326 -29.38 -7.25 -45.49
C ALA A 326 -27.92 -6.85 -45.18
N GLU A 327 -27.23 -6.43 -46.22
CA GLU A 327 -25.92 -5.78 -46.21
C GLU A 327 -25.97 -4.44 -45.45
N ALA A 328 -24.98 -4.22 -44.58
CA ALA A 328 -24.61 -2.89 -44.10
C ALA A 328 -23.26 -2.54 -44.75
N GLU A 329 -23.38 -1.65 -45.73
CA GLU A 329 -22.35 -0.93 -46.47
C GLU A 329 -21.32 -0.28 -45.52
N VAL A 330 -20.09 -0.79 -45.55
CA VAL A 330 -18.92 -0.10 -44.98
C VAL A 330 -18.22 0.60 -46.13
N VAL A 331 -18.36 1.93 -46.14
CA VAL A 331 -17.62 2.85 -46.98
C VAL A 331 -16.13 2.76 -46.62
N GLU A 332 -15.35 2.16 -47.51
CA GLU A 332 -13.89 2.32 -47.55
C GLU A 332 -13.57 3.57 -48.36
N ASP A 333 -13.10 4.63 -47.69
CA ASP A 333 -12.46 5.75 -48.37
C ASP A 333 -11.02 5.39 -48.71
N GLU A 334 -10.78 5.18 -50.00
CA GLU A 334 -9.50 5.21 -50.66
C GLU A 334 -8.86 6.61 -50.52
N ALA A 335 -7.56 6.63 -50.19
CA ALA A 335 -6.68 7.71 -50.64
C ALA A 335 -5.30 7.13 -50.94
N GLU A 336 -5.10 6.89 -52.24
CA GLU A 336 -3.83 6.66 -52.94
C GLU A 336 -2.75 7.71 -52.57
N HIS A 337 -1.52 7.31 -52.23
CA HIS A 337 -0.41 6.91 -53.10
C HIS A 337 0.35 8.10 -53.74
N VAL A 338 1.58 8.38 -53.27
CA VAL A 338 2.73 8.78 -54.14
C VAL A 338 4.06 8.31 -53.51
N VAL A 339 4.87 7.67 -54.35
CA VAL A 339 6.16 7.01 -54.10
C VAL A 339 7.34 7.91 -54.57
N ASN A 340 8.52 7.65 -53.98
CA ASN A 340 9.89 7.88 -54.47
C ASN A 340 10.68 9.17 -54.12
N GLY A 341 11.64 9.02 -53.20
CA GLY A 341 13.07 8.97 -53.56
C GLY A 341 13.87 10.29 -53.68
N SER A 342 14.70 10.60 -52.67
CA SER A 342 16.10 11.03 -52.87
C SER A 342 16.83 11.32 -51.55
N ARG A 343 17.99 10.69 -51.37
CA ARG A 343 19.05 11.10 -50.44
C ARG A 343 19.76 12.36 -50.96
N ARG A 344 20.02 13.36 -50.09
CA ARG A 344 21.27 14.16 -49.99
C ARG A 344 21.16 15.25 -48.89
N PRO A 345 22.29 15.88 -48.45
CA PRO A 345 22.66 15.97 -47.03
C PRO A 345 22.40 17.34 -46.36
N VAL A 346 22.49 17.28 -45.02
CA VAL A 346 22.87 18.30 -44.02
C VAL A 346 23.12 19.73 -44.54
N LYS A 347 22.37 20.70 -43.99
CA LYS A 347 22.86 22.04 -43.69
C LYS A 347 22.53 22.38 -42.23
N ALA A 348 23.58 22.42 -41.42
CA ALA A 348 23.55 23.03 -40.10
C ALA A 348 23.51 24.55 -40.28
N SER A 349 22.51 25.19 -39.69
CA SER A 349 22.50 26.64 -39.48
C SER A 349 22.80 26.90 -38.01
N PRO A 350 23.85 27.65 -37.64
CA PRO A 350 24.13 27.98 -36.26
C PRO A 350 23.08 28.96 -35.73
N VAL A 351 22.52 28.62 -34.58
CA VAL A 351 21.67 29.51 -33.77
C VAL A 351 22.58 30.62 -33.23
N VAL A 352 22.44 31.83 -33.79
CA VAL A 352 22.99 33.05 -33.20
C VAL A 352 22.10 33.41 -32.02
N GLN A 353 22.57 33.17 -30.79
CA GLN A 353 21.96 33.74 -29.59
C GLN A 353 22.27 35.24 -29.54
N LYS A 354 21.23 36.07 -29.42
CA LYS A 354 21.39 37.49 -29.09
C LYS A 354 22.00 37.63 -27.69
N PRO A 355 22.86 38.64 -27.44
CA PRO A 355 23.42 38.90 -26.13
C PRO A 355 22.30 39.20 -25.12
N GLN A 356 22.32 38.50 -23.99
CA GLN A 356 21.43 38.73 -22.86
C GLN A 356 21.96 39.93 -22.06
N GLU A 357 21.13 40.95 -21.85
CA GLU A 357 21.50 42.12 -21.06
C GLU A 357 21.74 41.74 -19.58
N PRO A 358 22.74 42.35 -18.91
CA PRO A 358 23.03 42.06 -17.52
C PRO A 358 21.89 42.50 -16.60
N SER A 359 21.48 41.58 -15.72
CA SER A 359 20.45 41.78 -14.70
C SER A 359 20.80 42.93 -13.74
N PRO A 360 19.88 43.86 -13.42
CA PRO A 360 20.13 45.01 -12.55
C PRO A 360 20.18 44.69 -11.05
N PHE A 361 20.30 43.41 -10.67
CA PHE A 361 20.26 42.97 -9.27
C PHE A 361 21.49 42.19 -8.80
N ALA A 362 22.64 42.35 -9.46
CA ALA A 362 23.91 41.87 -8.91
C ALA A 362 24.53 42.94 -7.99
N PRO A 363 24.77 42.65 -6.69
CA PRO A 363 25.49 43.57 -5.81
C PRO A 363 26.98 43.65 -6.21
N ALA A 364 27.48 44.88 -6.32
CA ALA A 364 28.86 45.20 -6.64
C ALA A 364 29.79 44.95 -5.43
N ASP A 365 30.96 44.40 -5.75
CA ASP A 365 32.26 44.53 -5.09
C ASP A 365 32.46 44.03 -3.64
N GLN A 366 33.16 42.91 -3.55
CA GLN A 366 34.18 42.66 -2.51
C GLN A 366 35.54 42.43 -3.18
N VAL A 367 36.35 43.48 -3.29
CA VAL A 367 37.82 43.35 -3.34
C VAL A 367 38.45 44.55 -2.63
N ALA A 368 39.47 44.25 -1.82
CA ALA A 368 40.52 45.11 -1.25
C ALA A 368 40.27 45.83 0.10
N ARG A 369 40.88 45.26 1.15
CA ARG A 369 41.67 45.98 2.20
C ARG A 369 43.05 46.34 1.58
N PRO A 370 43.88 47.29 2.10
CA PRO A 370 44.11 47.60 3.55
C PRO A 370 44.46 49.07 3.91
N GLY A 371 44.47 49.40 5.22
CA GLY A 371 45.26 50.54 5.74
C GLY A 371 44.82 51.20 7.06
N VAL A 372 45.39 50.72 8.18
CA VAL A 372 45.89 51.44 9.39
C VAL A 372 44.92 52.25 10.30
N PRO A 373 45.09 52.22 11.65
CA PRO A 373 44.05 52.53 12.65
C PRO A 373 44.26 53.89 13.36
N GLU A 374 43.26 54.34 14.14
CA GLU A 374 43.40 54.90 15.52
C GLU A 374 42.04 55.40 16.11
N PRO A 375 41.93 55.64 17.45
CA PRO A 375 40.77 55.28 18.27
C PRO A 375 40.08 56.47 18.98
N VAL A 376 38.84 56.30 19.45
CA VAL A 376 38.22 57.03 20.60
C VAL A 376 37.04 56.18 21.09
N GLU A 377 37.09 55.46 22.22
CA GLU A 377 37.01 55.86 23.64
C GLU A 377 35.57 56.18 24.15
N SER A 378 35.07 55.30 25.05
CA SER A 378 34.14 55.56 26.17
C SER A 378 32.67 55.94 25.82
N VAL A 379 31.60 55.62 26.57
CA VAL A 379 31.36 55.40 28.01
C VAL A 379 30.15 54.44 28.20
N LEU A 380 30.20 53.72 29.32
CA LEU A 380 29.23 52.80 29.93
C LEU A 380 27.79 53.33 30.21
N PRO A 381 26.83 52.43 30.51
CA PRO A 381 25.41 52.72 30.77
C PRO A 381 25.18 53.14 32.23
N PRO A 382 23.94 53.38 32.71
CA PRO A 382 23.32 52.31 33.54
C PRO A 382 21.77 52.30 33.70
N VAL A 383 21.31 51.29 34.44
CA VAL A 383 20.18 51.26 35.42
C VAL A 383 18.83 50.66 35.00
N LEU A 384 18.61 49.43 35.47
CA LEU A 384 17.32 48.85 35.89
C LEU A 384 16.86 49.46 37.23
N PRO A 385 15.55 49.44 37.55
CA PRO A 385 15.11 48.45 38.54
C PRO A 385 13.74 47.81 38.26
N GLU A 386 13.73 46.48 38.36
CA GLU A 386 12.89 45.55 39.17
C GLU A 386 11.41 45.83 39.61
N PRO A 387 10.65 44.75 39.95
CA PRO A 387 9.28 44.53 39.50
C PRO A 387 8.21 44.69 40.60
N VAL A 388 6.93 44.75 40.17
CA VAL A 388 5.78 44.71 41.08
C VAL A 388 5.02 43.37 40.91
N VAL A 389 4.92 42.68 42.05
CA VAL A 389 4.16 41.48 42.36
C VAL A 389 2.67 41.81 42.49
N VAL A 390 1.77 41.03 41.88
CA VAL A 390 0.36 40.95 42.28
C VAL A 390 -0.12 39.49 42.21
N GLU A 391 -0.65 39.01 43.33
CA GLU A 391 -1.23 37.68 43.57
C GLU A 391 -2.60 37.45 42.88
N PRO A 392 -3.02 36.19 42.66
CA PRO A 392 -4.28 35.86 41.99
C PRO A 392 -5.47 35.76 42.97
N LYS A 393 -6.63 36.29 42.53
CA LYS A 393 -7.89 36.28 43.29
C LYS A 393 -8.79 35.11 42.86
N VAL A 394 -9.12 34.28 43.84
CA VAL A 394 -10.13 33.19 43.85
C VAL A 394 -11.55 33.77 43.82
N VAL A 395 -12.42 33.32 42.89
CA VAL A 395 -13.90 33.37 43.04
C VAL A 395 -14.58 32.25 42.22
N THR A 396 -15.08 31.27 42.97
CA THR A 396 -16.34 30.46 42.88
C THR A 396 -17.15 30.28 41.58
N GLU A 397 -17.45 29.00 41.35
CA GLU A 397 -18.56 28.34 40.64
C GLU A 397 -19.97 28.89 41.00
N PRO A 398 -20.98 28.72 40.11
CA PRO A 398 -22.09 27.83 40.50
C PRO A 398 -22.77 27.00 39.38
N ALA A 399 -23.18 25.79 39.79
CA ALA A 399 -24.44 25.07 39.55
C ALA A 399 -24.90 24.57 38.15
N ARG A 400 -25.00 23.22 38.08
CA ARG A 400 -25.74 22.33 37.16
C ARG A 400 -27.22 22.70 36.93
N PRO A 401 -27.79 22.16 35.83
CA PRO A 401 -28.95 21.27 35.95
C PRO A 401 -28.77 19.90 35.24
N ALA A 402 -29.79 19.05 35.43
CA ALA A 402 -29.73 17.59 35.50
C ALA A 402 -29.81 16.79 34.19
N LYS A 403 -29.08 15.66 34.21
CA LYS A 403 -29.40 14.29 33.72
C LYS A 403 -30.15 14.10 32.38
N ALA A 404 -29.41 13.61 31.38
CA ALA A 404 -29.90 12.63 30.42
C ALA A 404 -28.96 11.40 30.42
N LYS A 405 -29.52 10.19 30.52
CA LYS A 405 -28.80 8.90 30.50
C LYS A 405 -28.25 8.61 29.09
N PRO A 406 -26.96 8.26 28.92
CA PRO A 406 -26.48 7.63 27.69
C PRO A 406 -26.54 6.09 27.79
N ALA A 407 -26.85 5.48 26.65
CA ALA A 407 -26.86 4.03 26.39
C ALA A 407 -25.47 3.39 26.57
N PRO A 408 -25.37 2.08 26.85
CA PRO A 408 -24.11 1.42 27.16
C PRO A 408 -23.13 1.45 25.99
N LYS A 409 -21.94 1.98 26.27
CA LYS A 409 -20.79 2.10 25.37
C LYS A 409 -20.10 0.74 25.30
N VAL A 410 -19.92 0.25 24.06
CA VAL A 410 -19.08 -0.91 23.72
C VAL A 410 -17.66 -0.65 24.24
N VAL A 411 -17.14 -1.58 25.05
CA VAL A 411 -15.77 -1.58 25.55
C VAL A 411 -14.86 -1.83 24.35
N ALA A 412 -14.25 -0.77 23.83
CA ALA A 412 -13.16 -0.86 22.87
C ALA A 412 -11.91 -1.38 23.58
N ALA A 413 -11.18 -2.26 22.89
CA ALA A 413 -9.94 -2.89 23.33
C ALA A 413 -8.97 -1.90 23.99
N GLU A 414 -8.37 -2.33 25.10
CA GLU A 414 -7.27 -1.64 25.77
C GLU A 414 -6.20 -1.30 24.73
N SER A 415 -5.96 0.00 24.55
CA SER A 415 -4.83 0.46 23.75
C SER A 415 -3.57 0.15 24.55
N GLU A 416 -2.64 -0.59 23.95
CA GLU A 416 -1.33 -0.81 24.57
C GLU A 416 -0.71 0.56 24.93
N PRO A 417 -0.13 0.70 26.14
CA PRO A 417 0.45 1.95 26.58
C PRO A 417 1.57 2.37 25.62
N GLU A 418 1.60 3.65 25.25
CA GLU A 418 2.66 4.17 24.38
C GLU A 418 4.04 3.88 24.97
N PRO A 419 5.02 3.43 24.16
CA PRO A 419 6.34 3.09 24.65
C PRO A 419 7.01 4.34 25.24
N THR A 420 7.61 4.15 26.40
CA THR A 420 8.40 5.16 27.11
C THR A 420 9.57 5.63 26.24
N ASP A 421 10.09 6.83 26.51
CA ASP A 421 11.23 7.36 25.75
C ASP A 421 12.48 6.47 25.86
N LEU A 422 12.62 5.73 26.95
CA LEU A 422 13.68 4.74 27.14
C LEU A 422 13.50 3.54 26.22
N GLU A 423 12.27 3.03 26.07
CA GLU A 423 11.95 1.94 25.13
C GLU A 423 12.14 2.39 23.68
N LYS A 424 11.74 3.62 23.34
CA LYS A 424 12.01 4.19 22.01
C LYS A 424 13.50 4.26 21.69
N ARG A 425 14.33 4.64 22.66
CA ARG A 425 15.80 4.65 22.51
C ARG A 425 16.37 3.24 22.42
N ARG A 426 15.88 2.30 23.23
CA ARG A 426 16.24 0.88 23.16
C ARG A 426 15.94 0.30 21.78
N MET A 427 14.72 0.50 21.25
CA MET A 427 14.34 0.01 19.92
C MET A 427 15.26 0.57 18.80
N ARG A 428 15.62 1.85 18.87
CA ARG A 428 16.58 2.44 17.92
C ARG A 428 17.98 1.83 18.05
N ALA A 429 18.43 1.59 19.27
CA ALA A 429 19.71 0.93 19.52
C ALA A 429 19.73 -0.50 18.95
N TRP A 430 18.65 -1.27 19.13
CA TRP A 430 18.53 -2.64 18.61
C TRP A 430 18.58 -2.66 17.08
N ASN A 431 17.84 -1.77 16.41
CA ASN A 431 17.88 -1.67 14.94
C ASN A 431 19.27 -1.30 14.42
N MET A 432 20.03 -0.48 15.15
CA MET A 432 21.41 -0.15 14.75
C MET A 432 22.38 -1.30 15.00
N LEU A 433 22.20 -2.04 16.10
CA LEU A 433 23.07 -3.16 16.46
C LEU A 433 22.83 -4.40 15.59
N SER A 434 21.60 -4.61 15.11
CA SER A 434 21.28 -5.66 14.14
C SER A 434 21.91 -5.42 12.78
N ASP A 435 21.96 -4.16 12.35
CA ASP A 435 22.48 -3.76 11.04
C ASP A 435 23.96 -3.35 11.11
N TRP A 436 24.64 -3.67 12.22
CA TRP A 436 26.03 -3.27 12.42
C TRP A 436 26.95 -4.03 11.44
N PRO A 437 27.77 -3.33 10.65
CA PRO A 437 28.57 -3.97 9.61
C PRO A 437 29.62 -4.92 10.18
N ASP A 438 29.71 -6.12 9.59
CA ASP A 438 30.68 -7.15 9.98
C ASP A 438 32.12 -6.62 9.93
N GLY A 439 32.89 -6.89 10.98
CA GLY A 439 34.30 -6.46 11.10
C GLY A 439 34.52 -5.05 11.65
N HIS A 440 33.46 -4.29 11.99
CA HIS A 440 33.58 -3.02 12.70
C HIS A 440 33.31 -3.18 14.20
N GLU A 441 34.20 -2.63 15.04
CA GLU A 441 34.03 -2.63 16.49
C GLU A 441 32.76 -1.88 16.92
N ARG A 442 31.94 -2.52 17.75
CA ARG A 442 30.72 -1.95 18.34
C ARG A 442 31.10 -0.97 19.45
N SER A 443 31.44 0.26 19.06
CA SER A 443 31.84 1.30 20.00
C SER A 443 30.62 2.00 20.63
N ALA A 444 30.57 2.04 21.97
CA ALA A 444 29.55 2.76 22.74
C ALA A 444 29.45 4.25 22.35
N LYS A 445 30.57 4.88 21.98
CA LYS A 445 30.62 6.28 21.54
C LYS A 445 29.82 6.51 20.25
N LYS A 446 30.00 5.65 19.25
CA LYS A 446 29.27 5.76 17.97
C LYS A 446 27.77 5.53 18.16
N LEU A 447 27.41 4.54 18.98
CA LEU A 447 26.01 4.26 19.27
C LEU A 447 25.36 5.43 20.02
N ALA A 448 26.05 6.00 21.02
CA ALA A 448 25.58 7.16 21.78
C ALA A 448 25.33 8.40 20.91
N GLU A 449 26.24 8.70 19.98
CA GLU A 449 26.11 9.79 19.02
C GLU A 449 24.91 9.60 18.09
N ALA A 450 24.70 8.37 17.60
CA ALA A 450 23.63 8.08 16.65
C ALA A 450 22.23 8.08 17.28
N ILE A 451 22.08 7.60 18.52
CA ILE A 451 20.78 7.54 19.20
C ILE A 451 20.51 8.75 20.12
N GLY A 452 21.48 9.65 20.27
CA GLY A 452 21.37 10.84 21.12
C GLY A 452 21.29 10.51 22.61
N CYS A 453 22.10 9.56 23.10
CA CYS A 453 22.18 9.19 24.51
C CYS A 453 23.59 9.37 25.08
N SER A 454 23.76 9.11 26.38
CA SER A 454 25.09 9.12 27.01
C SER A 454 25.86 7.83 26.70
N GLU A 455 27.20 7.90 26.66
CA GLU A 455 28.05 6.73 26.41
C GLU A 455 27.82 5.56 27.40
N PRO A 456 27.62 5.78 28.72
CA PRO A 456 27.31 4.68 29.64
C PRO A 456 25.98 3.99 29.34
N MET A 457 25.00 4.73 28.83
CA MET A 457 23.70 4.15 28.44
C MET A 457 23.83 3.32 27.16
N ALA A 458 24.62 3.79 26.19
CA ALA A 458 24.94 3.03 24.99
C ALA A 458 25.70 1.74 25.31
N SER A 459 26.66 1.77 26.25
CA SER A 459 27.37 0.57 26.72
C SER A 459 26.41 -0.49 27.26
N ARG A 460 25.45 -0.08 28.10
CA ARG A 460 24.42 -1.00 28.64
C ARG A 460 23.54 -1.60 27.54
N PHE A 461 23.20 -0.82 26.51
CA PHE A 461 22.43 -1.35 25.37
C PHE A 461 23.24 -2.38 24.57
N ILE A 462 24.54 -2.17 24.38
CA ILE A 462 25.42 -3.15 23.70
C ILE A 462 25.50 -4.43 24.53
N GLU A 463 25.79 -4.34 25.83
CA GLU A 463 25.86 -5.50 26.73
C GLU A 463 24.56 -6.30 26.76
N GLN A 464 23.42 -5.60 26.85
CA GLN A 464 22.12 -6.25 26.85
C GLN A 464 21.81 -6.90 25.50
N TYR A 465 22.12 -6.25 24.39
CA TYR A 465 21.96 -6.82 23.04
C TYR A 465 22.83 -8.06 22.85
N GLU A 466 24.08 -8.03 23.30
CA GLU A 466 25.00 -9.17 23.21
C GLU A 466 24.56 -10.34 24.09
N THR A 467 23.99 -10.05 25.26
CA THR A 467 23.41 -11.06 26.16
C THR A 467 22.14 -11.68 25.57
N GLU A 468 21.26 -10.88 24.95
CA GLU A 468 20.00 -11.35 24.36
C GLU A 468 20.20 -12.17 23.06
N HIS A 469 21.32 -11.96 22.36
CA HIS A 469 21.63 -12.62 21.09
C HIS A 469 22.79 -13.63 21.16
N ASP A 470 23.24 -14.00 22.36
CA ASP A 470 24.36 -14.91 22.59
C ASP A 470 25.64 -14.53 21.82
N LEU A 471 25.87 -13.23 21.62
CA LEU A 471 27.02 -12.68 20.89
C LEU A 471 28.22 -12.40 21.80
N VAL A 472 28.12 -12.74 23.09
CA VAL A 472 29.22 -12.63 24.04
C VAL A 472 30.37 -13.47 23.49
N SER A 473 31.38 -12.76 22.98
CA SER A 473 32.62 -13.36 22.53
C SER A 473 33.20 -14.12 23.72
N GLN A 474 33.32 -15.44 23.59
CA GLN A 474 34.14 -16.24 24.50
C GLN A 474 35.58 -15.72 24.38
N ASN A 475 35.93 -14.74 25.21
CA ASN A 475 37.31 -14.35 25.45
C ASN A 475 37.95 -15.32 26.44
#